data_AF-A0A9W8W3U1-F1
#
_entry.id   AF-A0A9W8W3U1-F1
#
_cell.length_a   1.000
_cell.length_b   1.000
_cell.length_c   1.000
_cell.angle_alpha   90.00
_cell.angle_beta   90.00
_cell.angle_gamma   90.00
#
_symmetry.space_group_name_H-M   'P 1'
#
loop_
_entity.id
_entity.type
_entity.pdbx_description
1 polymer ?
#
loop_
_entity_poly.entity_id
_entity_poly.type
_entity_poly.pdbx_seq_one_letter_code
_entity_poly.pdbx_strand_id
1 'polypeptide(L)'
;MLFPFPAGEVKYGREALDVAGNQNAHSMTIALRAVVQVFQLAGRESEAHREILGFSFSHDNQNVRVYGHYAEANETDVQYYRHDIRKYNITMLIYLQWMPEHDLDELEQAPSDVSATIVSLMDLASSQLAH
;
A
#
# COMPACT_ATOMS: atom_id res chain seq x y z
N MET A 1 7.86 5.40 18.55
CA MET A 1 9.30 5.12 18.29
C MET A 1 9.48 4.94 16.78
N LEU A 2 10.48 5.56 16.14
CA LEU A 2 10.65 5.51 14.68
C LEU A 2 11.74 4.46 14.32
N PHE A 3 11.32 3.22 14.08
CA PHE A 3 12.13 2.19 13.42
C PHE A 3 11.34 1.61 12.23
N PRO A 4 10.86 2.40 11.26
CA PRO A 4 10.24 1.79 10.11
C PRO A 4 11.38 1.24 9.28
N PHE A 5 11.68 -0.06 9.42
CA PHE A 5 12.39 -0.79 8.38
C PHE A 5 11.44 -0.81 7.19
N PRO A 6 11.69 -0.05 6.11
CA PRO A 6 10.83 -0.16 4.95
C PRO A 6 11.24 -1.41 4.18
N ALA A 7 10.27 -2.26 3.84
CA ALA A 7 10.46 -3.32 2.86
C ALA A 7 9.87 -2.88 1.51
N GLY A 8 10.60 -3.14 0.42
CA GLY A 8 10.20 -2.75 -0.92
C GLY A 8 10.43 -3.90 -1.87
N GLU A 9 9.39 -4.31 -2.59
CA GLU A 9 9.49 -5.38 -3.59
C GLU A 9 8.83 -4.98 -4.89
N VAL A 10 9.58 -5.19 -5.97
CA VAL A 10 9.13 -5.04 -7.35
C VAL A 10 8.94 -6.39 -7.98
N LYS A 11 7.81 -6.56 -8.65
CA LYS A 11 7.51 -7.73 -9.47
C LYS A 11 6.73 -7.27 -10.72
N TYR A 12 6.72 -8.09 -11.77
CA TYR A 12 5.98 -7.83 -13.00
C TYR A 12 5.19 -9.07 -13.43
N GLY A 13 3.97 -8.90 -13.91
CA GLY A 13 3.07 -9.99 -14.32
C GLY A 13 1.83 -10.15 -13.45
N ARG A 14 0.94 -11.07 -13.84
CA ARG A 14 -0.44 -11.19 -13.29
C ARG A 14 -0.52 -11.44 -11.77
N GLU A 15 0.44 -12.15 -11.20
CA GLU A 15 0.50 -12.52 -9.77
C GLU A 15 1.63 -11.79 -9.02
N ALA A 16 2.25 -10.82 -9.68
CA ALA A 16 3.47 -10.15 -9.23
C ALA A 16 3.31 -9.50 -7.85
N LEU A 17 2.23 -8.76 -7.64
CA LEU A 17 2.03 -8.00 -6.41
C LEU A 17 1.78 -8.89 -5.19
N ASP A 18 1.19 -10.07 -5.39
CA ASP A 18 0.95 -11.01 -4.29
C ASP A 18 2.27 -11.66 -3.86
N VAL A 19 3.13 -12.01 -4.83
CA VAL A 19 4.50 -12.47 -4.56
C VAL A 19 5.33 -11.38 -3.85
N ALA A 20 5.28 -10.14 -4.35
CA ALA A 20 5.95 -8.99 -3.74
C ALA A 20 5.45 -8.77 -2.30
N GLY A 21 4.13 -8.85 -2.09
CA GLY A 21 3.51 -8.70 -0.78
C GLY A 21 3.93 -9.78 0.20
N ASN A 22 4.07 -11.03 -0.25
CA ASN A 22 4.51 -12.15 0.59
C ASN A 22 5.98 -12.03 0.99
N GLN A 23 6.86 -11.63 0.06
CA GLN A 23 8.28 -11.37 0.36
C GLN A 23 8.43 -10.21 1.35
N ASN A 24 7.68 -9.14 1.15
CA ASN A 24 7.61 -8.03 2.10
C ASN A 24 7.10 -8.47 3.46
N ALA A 25 6.03 -9.26 3.54
CA ALA A 25 5.51 -9.77 4.80
C ALA A 25 6.53 -10.63 5.55
N HIS A 26 7.29 -11.46 4.84
CA HIS A 26 8.37 -12.25 5.42
C HIS A 26 9.47 -11.36 6.02
N SER A 27 10.00 -10.42 5.24
CA SER A 27 11.03 -9.46 5.69
C SER A 27 10.55 -8.64 6.90
N MET A 28 9.31 -8.14 6.85
CA MET A 28 8.73 -7.37 7.95
C MET A 28 8.50 -8.20 9.20
N THR A 29 8.13 -9.48 9.08
CA THR A 29 7.98 -10.38 10.23
C THR A 29 9.30 -10.54 10.98
N ILE A 30 10.42 -10.69 10.26
CA ILE A 30 11.75 -10.78 10.86
C ILE A 30 12.10 -9.48 11.60
N ALA A 31 11.87 -8.32 10.96
CA ALA A 31 12.16 -7.02 11.55
C ALA A 31 11.29 -6.73 12.80
N LEU A 32 9.97 -6.94 12.70
CA LEU A 32 9.04 -6.75 13.81
C LEU A 32 9.37 -7.67 14.97
N ARG A 33 9.75 -8.91 14.70
CA ARG A 33 10.17 -9.85 15.75
C ARG A 33 11.38 -9.34 16.54
N ALA A 34 12.34 -8.68 15.90
CA ALA A 34 13.47 -8.06 16.59
C ALA A 34 13.01 -6.85 17.44
N VAL A 35 12.14 -6.00 16.88
CA VAL A 35 11.57 -4.84 17.58
C VAL A 35 10.79 -5.28 18.83
N VAL A 36 9.84 -6.21 18.69
CA VAL A 36 9.03 -6.70 19.81
C VAL A 36 9.88 -7.31 20.92
N GLN A 37 10.93 -8.06 20.58
CA GLN A 37 11.86 -8.61 21.58
C GLN A 37 12.55 -7.51 22.39
N VAL A 38 12.94 -6.40 21.77
CA VAL A 38 13.53 -5.25 22.50
C VAL A 38 12.51 -4.66 23.48
N PHE A 39 11.25 -4.50 23.08
CA PHE A 39 10.19 -4.01 23.97
C PHE A 39 9.90 -4.98 25.12
N GLN A 40 9.87 -6.29 24.86
CA GLN A 40 9.70 -7.33 25.88
C GLN A 40 10.86 -7.33 26.88
N LEU A 41 12.11 -7.25 26.42
CA LEU A 41 13.28 -7.15 27.30
C LEU A 41 13.27 -5.89 28.17
N ALA A 42 12.62 -4.83 27.70
CA ALA A 42 12.44 -3.59 28.45
C ALA A 42 11.20 -3.60 29.37
N GLY A 43 10.37 -4.66 29.36
CA GLY A 43 9.09 -4.71 30.08
C GLY A 43 8.06 -3.68 29.57
N ARG A 44 8.10 -3.40 28.27
CA ARG A 44 7.30 -2.37 27.57
C ARG A 44 6.54 -2.95 26.38
N GLU A 45 6.25 -4.24 26.40
CA GLU A 45 5.56 -4.94 25.31
C GLU A 45 4.19 -4.34 24.96
N SER A 46 3.51 -3.70 25.92
CA SER A 46 2.26 -2.97 25.69
C SER A 46 2.40 -1.81 24.70
N GLU A 47 3.59 -1.22 24.55
CA GLU A 47 3.86 -0.16 23.58
C GLU A 47 4.10 -0.69 22.16
N ALA A 48 4.35 -1.99 22.01
CA ALA A 48 4.49 -2.64 20.70
C ALA A 48 3.20 -3.35 20.26
N HIS A 49 2.29 -3.62 21.19
CA HIS A 49 1.06 -4.34 20.93
C HIS A 49 0.10 -3.53 20.06
N ARG A 50 -0.20 -4.04 18.86
CA ARG A 50 -1.11 -3.47 17.85
C ARG A 50 -0.72 -2.09 17.31
N GLU A 51 0.49 -1.64 17.61
CA GLU A 51 1.06 -0.45 17.01
C GLU A 51 1.68 -0.76 15.63
N ILE A 52 1.62 0.21 14.71
CA ILE A 52 2.30 0.07 13.42
C ILE A 52 3.81 0.24 13.63
N LEU A 53 4.55 -0.85 13.45
CA LEU A 53 5.99 -0.91 13.70
C LEU A 53 6.83 -0.84 12.41
N GLY A 54 6.20 -0.98 11.25
CA GLY A 54 6.88 -0.83 9.98
C GLY A 54 5.95 -0.79 8.79
N PHE A 55 6.52 -0.48 7.62
CA PHE A 55 5.78 -0.31 6.38
C PHE A 55 6.40 -1.14 5.27
N SER A 56 5.57 -1.63 4.35
CA SER A 56 6.06 -2.25 3.12
C SER A 56 5.37 -1.72 1.89
N PHE A 57 6.13 -1.63 0.81
CA PHE A 57 5.71 -1.17 -0.50
C PHE A 57 5.87 -2.30 -1.52
N SER A 58 4.77 -2.73 -2.13
CA SER A 58 4.78 -3.72 -3.22
C SER A 58 4.31 -3.03 -4.47
N HIS A 59 5.10 -3.06 -5.55
CA HIS A 59 4.68 -2.40 -6.78
C HIS A 59 5.05 -3.16 -8.06
N ASP A 60 4.28 -2.89 -9.11
CA ASP A 60 4.56 -3.27 -10.49
C ASP A 60 4.63 -2.00 -11.35
N ASN A 61 4.46 -2.14 -12.67
CA ASN A 61 4.49 -1.02 -13.60
C ASN A 61 3.22 -0.14 -13.55
N GLN A 62 2.16 -0.58 -12.88
CA GLN A 62 0.87 0.10 -12.87
C GLN A 62 0.36 0.41 -11.46
N ASN A 63 0.74 -0.35 -10.45
CA ASN A 63 0.13 -0.30 -9.13
C ASN A 63 1.18 -0.29 -8.01
N VAL A 64 0.84 0.38 -6.91
CA VAL A 64 1.58 0.35 -5.63
C VAL A 64 0.61 -0.08 -4.53
N ARG A 65 1.00 -1.04 -3.70
CA ARG A 65 0.29 -1.42 -2.48
C ARG A 65 1.14 -1.07 -1.26
N VAL A 66 0.57 -0.33 -0.33
CA VAL A 66 1.21 0.08 0.93
C VAL A 66 0.55 -0.64 2.08
N TYR A 67 1.37 -1.29 2.92
CA TYR A 67 0.92 -2.00 4.10
C TYR A 67 1.62 -1.47 5.35
N GLY A 68 0.88 -1.38 6.45
CA GLY A 68 1.42 -1.20 7.78
C GLY A 68 1.50 -2.54 8.49
N HIS A 69 2.64 -2.85 9.10
CA HIS A 69 2.87 -4.11 9.80
C HIS A 69 2.84 -3.87 11.31
N TYR A 70 2.14 -4.74 12.03
CA TYR A 70 1.99 -4.68 13.48
C TYR A 70 2.12 -6.07 14.10
N ALA A 71 2.38 -6.09 15.41
CA ALA A 71 2.44 -7.32 16.18
C ALA A 71 1.35 -7.33 17.26
N GLU A 72 0.72 -8.48 17.48
CA GLU A 72 -0.09 -8.73 18.66
C GLU A 72 0.76 -9.51 19.65
N ALA A 73 1.42 -8.78 20.55
CA ALA A 73 2.22 -9.35 21.63
C ALA A 73 1.30 -9.67 22.82
N ASN A 74 0.99 -10.95 23.02
CA ASN A 74 0.36 -11.47 24.23
C ASN A 74 1.44 -11.96 25.20
N GLU A 75 1.07 -12.37 26.41
CA GLU A 75 2.04 -12.78 27.45
C GLU A 75 2.94 -13.97 27.03
N THR A 76 2.45 -14.86 26.16
CA THR A 76 3.15 -16.11 25.80
C THR A 76 3.41 -16.28 24.31
N ASP A 77 2.78 -15.49 23.45
CA ASP A 77 2.87 -15.63 22.00
C ASP A 77 2.78 -14.27 21.31
N VAL A 78 3.48 -14.15 20.17
CA VAL A 78 3.49 -12.94 19.35
C VAL A 78 3.10 -13.30 17.93
N GLN A 79 1.99 -12.75 17.48
CA GLN A 79 1.51 -12.89 16.12
C GLN A 79 1.82 -11.63 15.31
N TYR A 80 2.10 -11.79 14.02
CA TYR A 80 2.51 -10.70 13.13
C TYR A 80 1.49 -10.55 12.01
N TYR A 81 1.05 -9.31 11.80
CA TYR A 81 -0.01 -8.99 10.86
C TYR A 81 0.37 -7.81 10.00
N ARG A 82 -0.36 -7.65 8.90
CA ARG A 82 -0.31 -6.46 8.06
C ARG A 82 -1.71 -5.92 7.85
N HIS A 83 -1.80 -4.60 7.75
CA HIS A 83 -2.99 -3.85 7.43
C HIS A 83 -2.79 -3.13 6.09
N ASP A 84 -3.75 -3.25 5.18
CA ASP A 84 -3.77 -2.51 3.91
C ASP A 84 -3.96 -1.03 4.22
N ILE A 85 -2.92 -0.21 4.02
CA ILE A 85 -3.02 1.24 4.21
C ILE A 85 -3.58 1.90 2.97
N ARG A 86 -3.02 1.57 1.79
CA ARG A 86 -3.46 2.17 0.53
C ARG A 86 -3.04 1.35 -0.68
N LYS A 87 -3.80 1.52 -1.77
CA LYS A 87 -3.47 1.00 -3.09
C LYS A 87 -3.56 2.15 -4.08
N TYR A 88 -2.53 2.31 -4.89
CA TYR A 88 -2.45 3.35 -5.91
C TYR A 88 -2.33 2.70 -7.28
N ASN A 89 -2.99 3.28 -8.29
CA ASN A 89 -2.70 3.01 -9.69
C ASN A 89 -1.85 4.17 -10.23
N ILE A 90 -0.57 3.92 -10.51
CA ILE A 90 0.41 4.89 -11.00
C ILE A 90 -0.03 5.49 -12.33
N THR A 91 -0.54 4.65 -13.24
CA THR A 91 -0.98 5.11 -14.56
C THR A 91 -2.09 6.16 -14.44
N MET A 92 -3.05 5.90 -13.56
CA MET A 92 -4.16 6.79 -13.28
C MET A 92 -3.75 8.09 -12.57
N LEU A 93 -2.82 8.01 -11.61
CA LEU A 93 -2.28 9.21 -10.94
C LEU A 93 -1.58 10.14 -11.93
N ILE A 94 -0.86 9.58 -12.90
CA ILE A 94 -0.22 10.37 -13.97
C ILE A 94 -1.28 11.08 -14.82
N TYR A 95 -2.35 10.40 -15.23
CA TYR A 95 -3.43 11.03 -16.00
C TYR A 95 -4.09 12.20 -15.25
N LEU A 96 -4.45 12.01 -13.97
CA LEU A 96 -5.06 13.07 -13.16
C LEU A 96 -4.13 14.25 -12.90
N GLN A 97 -2.82 14.02 -12.82
CA GLN A 97 -1.83 15.07 -12.58
C GLN A 97 -1.47 15.86 -13.85
N TRP A 98 -1.55 15.22 -15.02
CA TRP A 98 -1.13 15.78 -16.31
C TRP A 98 -2.26 16.29 -17.19
N MET A 99 -3.53 15.94 -16.93
CA MET A 99 -4.67 16.58 -17.58
C MET A 99 -4.99 17.91 -16.88
N PRO A 100 -4.71 19.08 -17.48
CA PRO A 100 -5.29 20.33 -16.98
C PRO A 100 -6.82 20.24 -17.13
N GLU A 101 -7.57 20.87 -16.21
CA GLU A 101 -9.04 20.96 -16.25
C GLU A 101 -9.60 21.55 -17.57
N HIS A 102 -8.73 22.11 -18.41
CA HIS A 102 -9.05 22.74 -19.69
C HIS A 102 -9.29 21.78 -20.87
N ASP A 103 -8.97 20.48 -20.77
CA ASP A 103 -9.19 19.51 -21.87
C ASP A 103 -10.54 18.77 -21.80
N LEU A 104 -11.41 19.10 -20.84
CA LEU A 104 -12.77 18.54 -20.76
C LEU A 104 -13.62 18.91 -21.98
N ASP A 105 -13.40 20.09 -22.56
CA ASP A 105 -14.10 20.57 -23.75
C ASP A 105 -13.74 19.76 -25.01
N GLU A 106 -12.51 19.22 -25.08
CA GLU A 106 -12.10 18.31 -26.16
C GLU A 106 -12.67 16.89 -25.95
N LEU A 107 -12.87 16.47 -24.70
CA LEU A 107 -13.50 15.20 -24.35
C LEU A 107 -15.02 15.18 -24.60
N GLU A 108 -15.69 16.34 -24.48
CA GLU A 108 -17.10 16.50 -24.82
C GLU A 108 -17.32 16.48 -26.35
N GLN A 109 -16.29 16.83 -27.13
CA GLN A 109 -16.27 16.74 -28.60
C GLN A 109 -15.80 15.38 -29.14
N ALA A 110 -15.24 14.52 -28.28
CA ALA A 110 -14.81 13.19 -28.67
C ALA A 110 -16.00 12.29 -29.04
N PRO A 111 -15.80 11.29 -29.92
CA PRO A 111 -16.79 10.25 -30.17
C PRO A 111 -17.32 9.65 -28.85
N SER A 112 -18.64 9.43 -28.76
CA SER A 112 -19.33 9.10 -27.51
C SER A 112 -18.78 7.86 -26.80
N ASP A 113 -18.20 6.92 -27.56
CA ASP A 113 -17.55 5.70 -27.08
C ASP A 113 -16.20 5.99 -26.38
N VAL A 114 -15.45 6.98 -26.87
CA VAL A 114 -14.20 7.44 -26.25
C VAL A 114 -14.50 8.25 -24.98
N SER A 115 -15.48 9.17 -25.06
CA SER A 115 -15.89 10.00 -23.94
C SER A 115 -16.42 9.16 -22.76
N ALA A 116 -17.27 8.17 -23.03
CA ALA A 116 -17.80 7.27 -22.00
C ALA A 116 -16.72 6.41 -21.33
N THR A 117 -15.69 6.00 -22.08
CA THR A 117 -14.58 5.22 -21.53
C THR A 117 -13.72 6.06 -20.59
N ILE A 118 -13.47 7.33 -20.94
CA ILE A 118 -12.66 8.24 -20.13
C ILE A 118 -13.40 8.68 -18.88
N VAL A 119 -14.70 9.00 -18.96
CA VAL A 119 -15.54 9.32 -17.79
C VAL A 119 -15.59 8.13 -16.82
N SER A 120 -15.78 6.91 -17.32
CA SER A 120 -15.73 5.69 -16.50
C SER A 120 -14.39 5.50 -15.79
N LEU A 121 -13.28 5.81 -16.47
CA LEU A 121 -11.94 5.79 -15.87
C LEU A 121 -11.78 6.89 -14.81
N MET A 122 -12.31 8.10 -15.03
CA MET A 122 -12.25 9.21 -14.06
C MET A 122 -13.11 8.96 -12.81
N ASP A 123 -14.30 8.39 -12.97
CA ASP A 123 -15.17 7.97 -11.86
C ASP A 123 -14.53 6.85 -11.05
N LEU A 124 -13.93 5.88 -11.74
CA LEU A 124 -13.15 4.83 -11.09
C LEU A 124 -11.96 5.45 -10.33
N ALA A 125 -11.29 6.47 -10.89
CA ALA A 125 -10.17 7.15 -10.23
C ALA A 125 -10.56 7.83 -8.94
N SER A 126 -11.65 8.58 -9.02
CA SER A 126 -12.21 9.32 -7.89
C SER A 126 -12.66 8.36 -6.79
N SER A 127 -13.24 7.21 -7.15
CA SER A 127 -13.62 6.16 -6.19
C SER A 127 -12.43 5.52 -5.48
N GLN A 128 -11.30 5.33 -6.16
CA GLN A 128 -10.09 4.72 -5.59
C GLN A 128 -9.29 5.71 -4.72
N LEU A 129 -9.47 7.02 -4.92
CA LEU A 129 -8.83 8.07 -4.12
C LEU A 129 -9.63 8.49 -2.88
N ALA A 130 -10.93 8.19 -2.83
CA ALA A 130 -11.82 8.53 -1.71
C ALA A 130 -11.70 7.59 -0.49
N HIS A 131 -10.88 6.53 -0.58
CA HIS A 131 -10.54 5.61 0.49
C HIS A 131 -9.02 5.53 0.71
#